data_AF-A0A9W7L1X7-F1
#
_entry.id   AF-A0A9W7L1X7-F1
#
_cell.length_a   1.000
_cell.length_b   1.000
_cell.length_c   1.000
_cell.angle_alpha   90.00
_cell.angle_beta   90.00
_cell.angle_gamma   90.00
#
_symmetry.space_group_name_H-M   'P 1'
#
loop_
_entity.id
_entity.type
_entity.pdbx_description
1 polymer ?
#
loop_
_entity_poly.entity_id
_entity_poly.type
_entity_poly.pdbx_seq_one_letter_code
_entity_poly.pdbx_strand_id
1 'polypeptide(L)' 'MVPMVLETTTRGERAYDIYSRLLRERIVCLHGPVTEEMSSVVCAQLLFLEAE' A
#
# COMPACT_ATOMS: atom_id res chain seq x y z
N MET A 1 -6.15 14.60 1.07
CA MET A 1 -5.27 14.42 -0.11
C MET A 1 -4.13 13.54 0.33
N VAL A 2 -3.87 12.42 -0.37
CA VAL A 2 -2.76 11.52 -0.05
C VAL A 2 -1.56 11.91 -0.92
N PRO A 3 -0.34 12.06 -0.36
CA PRO A 3 0.85 12.37 -1.15
C PRO A 3 1.15 11.28 -2.18
N MET A 4 1.63 11.72 -3.36
CA MET A 4 2.11 10.84 -4.42
C MET A 4 3.64 10.83 -4.45
N VAL A 5 4.22 9.66 -4.73
CA VAL A 5 5.66 9.43 -4.88
C VAL A 5 5.94 9.02 -6.33
N LEU A 6 6.95 9.61 -6.93
CA LEU A 6 7.44 9.27 -8.26
C LEU A 6 8.62 8.30 -8.12
N GLU A 7 8.54 7.14 -8.75
CA GLU A 7 9.67 6.21 -8.91
C GLU A 7 10.16 6.20 -10.35
N THR A 8 11.45 6.49 -10.52
CA THR A 8 12.12 6.39 -11.81
C THR A 8 12.55 4.93 -12.03
N THR A 9 11.96 4.28 -13.02
CA THR A 9 12.39 2.95 -13.48
C THR A 9 13.10 3.07 -14.82
N THR A 10 13.82 2.02 -15.24
CA THR A 10 14.47 1.96 -16.57
C THR A 10 13.49 2.08 -17.74
N ARG A 11 12.18 1.92 -17.50
CA ARG A 11 11.11 2.05 -18.50
C ARG A 11 10.31 3.36 -18.39
N GLY A 12 10.73 4.29 -17.52
CA GLY A 12 10.07 5.58 -17.27
C GLY A 12 9.66 5.79 -15.81
N GLU A 13 8.90 6.86 -15.56
CA GLU A 13 8.42 7.22 -14.24
C GLU A 13 7.07 6.55 -13.94
N ARG A 14 6.92 6.00 -12.74
CA ARG A 14 5.63 5.52 -12.22
C ARG A 14 5.28 6.28 -10.94
N ALA A 15 4.05 6.78 -10.87
CA ALA A 15 3.52 7.45 -9.69
C ALA A 15 2.73 6.45 -8.84
N TYR A 16 2.99 6.44 -7.53
CA TYR A 16 2.23 5.69 -6.54
C TYR A 16 1.77 6.63 -5.44
N ASP A 17 0.62 6.35 -4.82
CA ASP A 17 0.36 6.97 -3.53
C ASP A 17 1.34 6.41 -2.47
N ILE A 18 1.57 7.18 -1.41
CA ILE A 18 2.54 6.81 -0.39
C ILE A 18 2.22 5.46 0.28
N TYR A 19 0.94 5.08 0.44
CA TYR A 19 0.59 3.81 1.08
C TYR A 19 0.86 2.63 0.15
N SER A 20 0.58 2.76 -1.14
CA SER A 20 0.98 1.76 -2.14
C SER A 20 2.51 1.57 -2.19
N ARG A 21 3.27 2.66 -2.04
CA ARG A 21 4.74 2.60 -1.98
C ARG A 21 5.25 1.90 -0.72
N LEU A 22 4.58 2.08 0.42
CA LEU A 22 4.89 1.40 1.68
C LEU A 22 4.52 -0.09 1.63
N LEU A 23 3.38 -0.43 1.03
CA LEU A 23 2.94 -1.81 0.90
C LEU A 23 3.97 -2.65 0.10
N ARG A 24 4.60 -2.07 -0.93
CA ARG A 24 5.72 -2.71 -1.65
C ARG A 24 6.94 -3.04 -0.79
N GLU A 25 7.18 -2.27 0.27
CA GLU A 25 8.21 -2.58 1.28
C GLU A 25 7.69 -3.51 2.37
N ARG A 26 6.54 -4.16 2.13
CA ARG A 26 5.83 -5.03 3.06
C ARG A 26 5.36 -4.31 4.33
N ILE A 27 5.07 -3.02 4.24
CA ILE A 27 4.56 -2.21 5.35
C ILE A 27 3.05 -2.00 5.19
N VAL A 28 2.26 -2.51 6.14
CA VAL A 28 0.82 -2.29 6.23
C VAL A 28 0.53 -1.21 7.28
N CYS A 29 -0.13 -0.13 6.86
CA CYS A 29 -0.47 0.98 7.74
C CYS A 29 -1.90 0.83 8.29
N LEU A 30 -2.02 0.74 9.62
CA LEU A 30 -3.29 0.75 10.35
C LEU A 30 -3.37 2.03 11.17
N HIS A 31 -4.43 2.82 10.96
CA HIS A 31 -4.67 4.06 11.70
C HIS A 31 -6.15 4.19 12.06
N GLY A 32 -6.43 4.68 13.27
CA GLY A 32 -7.80 4.90 13.74
C GLY A 32 -8.50 3.63 14.24
N PRO A 33 -9.82 3.71 14.46
CA PRO A 33 -10.62 2.57 14.93
C PRO A 33 -10.68 1.46 13.88
N VAL A 34 -10.66 0.20 14.35
CA VAL A 34 -10.83 -0.96 13.47
C VAL A 34 -12.31 -1.11 13.14
N THR A 35 -12.66 -0.90 11.87
CA THR A 35 -13.99 -1.17 11.31
C THR A 35 -13.97 -2.45 10.48
N GLU A 36 -15.15 -2.93 10.10
CA GLU A 36 -15.31 -4.09 9.23
C GLU A 36 -14.58 -3.88 7.89
N GLU A 37 -14.75 -2.72 7.26
CA GLU A 37 -14.10 -2.38 5.99
C GLU A 37 -12.58 -2.35 6.13
N MET A 38 -12.07 -1.77 7.22
CA MET A 38 -10.63 -1.73 7.48
C MET A 38 -10.06 -3.14 7.66
N SER A 39 -10.77 -4.00 8.42
CA SER A 39 -10.32 -5.37 8.65
C SER A 39 -10.24 -6.18 7.34
N SER A 40 -11.23 -6.03 6.46
CA SER A 40 -11.25 -6.66 5.13
C SER A 40 -10.05 -6.23 4.28
N VAL A 41 -9.76 -4.92 4.22
CA VAL A 41 -8.63 -4.39 3.44
C VAL A 41 -7.30 -4.90 3.98
N VAL A 42 -7.10 -4.91 5.31
CA VAL A 42 -5.87 -5.41 5.91
C VAL A 42 -5.67 -6.90 5.66
N CYS A 43 -6.72 -7.71 5.79
CA CYS A 43 -6.63 -9.13 5.44
C CYS A 43 -6.25 -9.35 3.97
N ALA A 44 -6.84 -8.59 3.05
CA ALA A 44 -6.48 -8.65 1.64
C ALA A 44 -5.01 -8.24 1.40
N GLN A 45 -4.52 -7.19 2.05
CA GLN A 45 -3.11 -6.76 1.96
C GLN A 45 -2.15 -7.82 2.49
N LEU A 46 -2.47 -8.49 3.60
CA LEU A 46 -1.64 -9.56 4.15
C LEU A 46 -1.54 -10.77 3.20
N LEU A 47 -2.69 -11.23 2.68
CA LEU A 47 -2.72 -12.34 1.72
C LEU A 47 -2.01 -11.99 0.41
N PHE A 48 -2.15 -10.74 -0.04
CA PHE A 48 -1.42 -10.24 -1.22
C PHE A 48 0.10 -10.30 -1.00
N LEU A 49 0.59 -9.82 0.15
CA LEU A 49 2.03 -9.82 0.46
C LEU A 49 2.60 -11.23 0.69
N GLU A 50 1.78 -12.19 1.11
CA GLU A 50 2.18 -13.59 1.24
C GLU A 50 2.34 -14.27 -0.14
N ALA A 51 1.50 -13.88 -1.11
CA ALA A 51 1.49 -14.46 -2.45
C ALA A 51 2.58 -13.88 -3.40
N GLU A 52 3.16 -12.71 -3.08
CA GLU A 52 4.26 -12.08 -3.81
C GLU A 52 5.67 -12.55 -3.38
#